data_AF-F8FB52-F1
#
_entry.id   AF-F8FB52-F1
#
_cell.length_a   1.000
_cell.length_b   1.000
_cell.length_c   1.000
_cell.angle_alpha   90.00
_cell.angle_beta   90.00
_cell.angle_gamma   90.00
#
_symmetry.space_group_name_H-M   'P 1'
#
loop_
_entity.id
_entity.type
_entity.pdbx_description
1 polymer ?
#
loop_
_entity_poly.entity_id
_entity_poly.type
_entity_poly.pdbx_seq_one_letter_code
_entity_poly.pdbx_strand_id
1 'polypeptide(L)'
;MTKLGYPLYVMTILGIWKVLGAIALVVPGFPRLKEWAHAGIFFLMTGAALSHAFADDYGPYGFYMILPLFYAALNIVSWALRPKSRIL
;
A
#
# COMPACT_ATOMS: atom_id res chain seq x y z
N MET A 1 -6.82 21.60 2.94
CA MET A 1 -6.70 20.71 4.10
C MET A 1 -7.19 19.33 3.68
N THR A 2 -6.37 18.30 3.82
CA THR A 2 -6.84 16.92 3.67
C THR A 2 -7.81 16.64 4.82
N LYS A 3 -8.99 16.07 4.52
CA LYS A 3 -10.03 15.80 5.54
C LYS A 3 -9.52 14.93 6.70
N LEU A 4 -8.51 14.09 6.46
CA LEU A 4 -7.88 13.23 7.48
C LEU A 4 -7.11 13.98 8.58
N GLY A 5 -6.78 15.25 8.40
CA GLY A 5 -6.04 16.02 9.42
C GLY A 5 -4.59 15.58 9.65
N TYR A 6 -4.06 14.63 8.86
CA TYR A 6 -2.67 14.22 9.00
C TYR A 6 -1.69 15.37 8.69
N PRO A 7 -0.63 15.55 9.51
CA PRO A 7 0.44 16.47 9.19
C PRO A 7 1.08 16.16 7.84
N LEU A 8 1.53 17.20 7.12
CA LEU A 8 2.09 17.04 5.79
C LEU A 8 3.29 16.08 5.74
N TYR A 9 4.14 16.08 6.79
CA TYR A 9 5.30 15.20 6.85
C TYR A 9 4.93 13.71 6.81
N VAL A 10 3.74 13.32 7.30
CA VAL A 10 3.26 11.93 7.24
C VAL A 10 3.06 11.54 5.78
N MET A 11 2.43 12.39 4.98
CA MET A 11 2.27 12.16 3.54
C MET A 11 3.62 12.09 2.82
N THR A 12 4.58 12.94 3.20
CA THR A 12 5.95 12.89 2.66
C THR A 12 6.63 11.55 2.97
N ILE A 13 6.57 11.10 4.22
CA ILE A 13 7.13 9.82 4.66
C ILE A 13 6.48 8.66 3.89
N LEU A 14 5.15 8.62 3.82
CA LEU A 14 4.43 7.57 3.08
C LEU A 14 4.76 7.58 1.58
N GLY A 15 4.94 8.76 0.98
CA GLY A 15 5.38 8.91 -0.41
C GLY A 15 6.76 8.28 -0.64
N ILE A 16 7.74 8.60 0.22
CA ILE A 16 9.08 8.02 0.16
C ILE A 16 9.02 6.49 0.29
N TRP A 17 8.28 5.98 1.28
CA TRP A 17 8.14 4.53 1.47
C TRP A 17 7.50 3.82 0.28
N LYS A 18 6.52 4.43 -0.40
CA LYS A 18 5.94 3.87 -1.63
C LYS A 18 6.98 3.73 -2.73
N VAL A 19 7.83 4.73 -2.92
CA VAL A 19 8.91 4.68 -3.93
C VAL A 19 9.91 3.57 -3.58
N LEU A 20 10.34 3.48 -2.32
CA LEU A 20 11.25 2.42 -1.86
C LEU A 20 10.64 1.02 -2.02
N GLY A 21 9.35 0.86 -1.70
CA GLY A 21 8.61 -0.38 -1.90
C GLY A 21 8.52 -0.77 -3.37
N ALA A 22 8.25 0.18 -4.26
CA ALA A 22 8.23 -0.07 -5.70
C ALA A 22 9.60 -0.51 -6.23
N ILE A 23 10.68 0.15 -5.81
CA ILE A 23 12.06 -0.24 -6.15
C ILE A 23 12.32 -1.67 -5.67
N ALA A 24 11.97 -2.01 -4.43
CA ALA A 24 12.17 -3.33 -3.86
C ALA A 24 11.44 -4.45 -4.65
N LEU A 25 10.24 -4.17 -5.17
CA LEU A 25 9.50 -5.14 -5.98
C LEU A 25 10.12 -5.36 -7.37
N VAL A 26 10.58 -4.29 -8.03
CA VAL A 26 11.16 -4.34 -9.38
C VAL A 26 12.55 -4.96 -9.39
N VAL A 27 13.42 -4.57 -8.45
CA VAL A 27 14.81 -5.05 -8.41
C VAL A 27 14.86 -6.57 -8.17
N PRO A 28 15.63 -7.35 -8.96
CA PRO A 28 15.81 -8.78 -8.74
C PRO A 28 16.70 -9.06 -7.51
N GLY A 29 16.58 -10.25 -6.91
CA GLY A 29 17.59 -10.77 -5.98
C GLY A 29 17.33 -10.60 -4.47
N PHE A 30 16.18 -10.05 -4.05
CA PHE A 30 15.90 -9.81 -2.63
C PHE A 30 14.57 -10.42 -2.14
N PRO A 31 14.45 -11.76 -1.96
CA PRO A 31 13.19 -12.40 -1.58
C PRO A 31 12.58 -11.87 -0.28
N ARG A 32 13.39 -11.75 0.79
CA ARG A 32 12.91 -11.24 2.09
C ARG A 32 12.42 -9.80 2.03
N LEU A 33 13.12 -8.94 1.30
CA LEU A 33 12.72 -7.54 1.14
C LEU A 33 11.41 -7.41 0.36
N LYS A 34 11.16 -8.32 -0.60
CA LYS A 34 9.88 -8.38 -1.32
C LYS A 34 8.73 -8.78 -0.41
N GLU A 35 8.93 -9.72 0.51
CA GLU A 35 7.91 -10.01 1.54
C GLU A 35 7.55 -8.76 2.33
N TRP A 36 8.56 -8.00 2.77
CA TRP A 36 8.35 -6.78 3.54
C TRP A 36 7.66 -5.69 2.71
N ALA A 37 8.02 -5.56 1.43
CA ALA A 37 7.36 -4.63 0.53
C ALA A 37 5.89 -4.98 0.32
N HIS A 38 5.56 -6.25 0.08
CA HIS A 38 4.17 -6.70 -0.06
C HIS A 38 3.37 -6.51 1.24
N ALA A 39 3.95 -6.82 2.40
CA ALA A 39 3.31 -6.59 3.69
C ALA A 39 3.08 -5.08 3.93
N GLY A 40 4.09 -4.25 3.66
CA GLY A 40 4.00 -2.80 3.78
C GLY A 40 2.91 -2.19 2.89
N ILE A 41 2.82 -2.63 1.63
CA ILE A 41 1.74 -2.20 0.71
C ILE A 41 0.37 -2.61 1.26
N PHE A 42 0.23 -3.84 1.75
CA PHE A 42 -1.03 -4.30 2.34
C PHE A 42 -1.47 -3.42 3.51
N PHE A 43 -0.60 -3.18 4.49
CA PHE A 43 -0.92 -2.33 5.64
C PHE A 43 -1.18 -0.88 5.24
N LEU A 44 -0.40 -0.34 4.31
CA LEU A 44 -0.57 1.04 3.84
C LEU A 44 -1.91 1.23 3.14
N MET A 45 -2.30 0.32 2.26
CA MET A 45 -3.54 0.42 1.49
C MET A 45 -4.79 0.18 2.34
N THR A 46 -4.77 -0.86 3.19
CA THR A 46 -5.88 -1.13 4.12
C THR A 46 -6.01 -0.04 5.18
N GLY A 47 -4.89 0.44 5.71
CA GLY A 47 -4.84 1.58 6.63
C GLY A 47 -5.41 2.85 6.01
N ALA A 48 -5.03 3.17 4.76
CA ALA A 48 -5.60 4.33 4.06
C ALA A 48 -7.13 4.23 3.91
N ALA A 49 -7.65 3.07 3.51
CA ALA A 49 -9.10 2.85 3.39
C ALA A 49 -9.82 3.00 4.74
N LEU A 50 -9.28 2.42 5.81
CA LEU A 50 -9.85 2.51 7.15
C LEU A 50 -9.78 3.93 7.72
N SER A 51 -8.67 4.65 7.51
CA SER A 51 -8.55 6.06 7.91
C SER A 51 -9.62 6.93 7.25
N HIS A 52 -9.87 6.72 5.96
CA HIS A 52 -10.93 7.42 5.24
C HIS A 52 -12.33 7.03 5.74
N ALA A 53 -12.58 5.75 5.99
CA ALA A 53 -13.86 5.29 6.53
C ALA A 53 -14.14 5.86 7.93
N PHE A 54 -13.17 5.82 8.85
CA PHE A 54 -13.34 6.32 10.22
C PHE A 54 -13.40 7.84 10.33
N ALA A 55 -12.95 8.56 9.31
CA ALA A 55 -13.08 10.01 9.23
C ALA A 55 -14.31 10.47 8.42
N ASP A 56 -15.21 9.55 8.04
CA ASP A 56 -16.34 9.80 7.14
C ASP A 56 -15.92 10.55 5.84
N ASP A 57 -14.72 10.23 5.34
CA ASP A 57 -14.10 10.82 4.16
C ASP A 57 -13.96 9.80 3.03
N TYR A 58 -15.10 9.41 2.47
CA TYR A 58 -15.17 8.41 1.40
C TYR A 58 -14.70 8.91 0.03
N GLY A 59 -14.53 10.23 -0.13
CA GLY A 59 -14.27 10.87 -1.42
C GLY A 59 -15.43 10.71 -2.43
N PRO A 60 -15.25 11.17 -3.68
CA PRO A 60 -16.26 11.00 -4.72
C PRO A 60 -16.59 9.52 -4.94
N TYR A 61 -17.88 9.17 -4.87
CA TYR A 61 -18.38 7.80 -5.11
C TYR A 61 -17.71 6.70 -4.26
N GLY A 62 -17.14 7.03 -3.09
CA GLY A 62 -16.46 6.04 -2.23
C GLY A 62 -15.03 5.71 -2.65
N PHE A 63 -14.46 6.45 -3.60
CA PHE A 63 -13.19 6.11 -4.22
C PHE A 63 -12.00 6.07 -3.26
N TYR A 64 -12.02 6.86 -2.17
CA TYR A 64 -10.93 6.87 -1.18
C TYR A 64 -10.89 5.59 -0.33
N MET A 65 -11.96 4.80 -0.32
CA MET A 65 -11.99 3.47 0.28
C MET A 65 -11.80 2.37 -0.77
N ILE A 66 -12.50 2.47 -1.89
CA ILE A 66 -12.51 1.44 -2.94
C ILE A 66 -11.13 1.29 -3.57
N LEU A 67 -10.48 2.39 -3.94
CA LEU A 67 -9.22 2.33 -4.68
C LEU A 67 -8.07 1.71 -3.85
N PRO A 68 -7.83 2.11 -2.58
CA PRO A 68 -6.80 1.45 -1.78
C PRO A 68 -7.10 -0.04 -1.56
N LEU A 69 -8.34 -0.43 -1.27
CA LEU A 69 -8.70 -1.84 -1.10
C LEU A 69 -8.48 -2.66 -2.38
N PHE A 70 -8.80 -2.08 -3.54
CA PHE A 70 -8.50 -2.69 -4.83
C PHE A 70 -6.99 -2.92 -5.02
N TYR A 71 -6.15 -1.94 -4.69
CA TYR A 71 -4.69 -2.13 -4.72
C TYR A 71 -4.18 -3.13 -3.70
N ALA A 72 -4.79 -3.21 -2.51
CA ALA A 72 -4.45 -4.23 -1.52
C ALA A 72 -4.76 -5.64 -2.07
N ALA A 73 -5.91 -5.82 -2.71
CA ALA A 73 -6.29 -7.08 -3.34
C ALA A 73 -5.33 -7.45 -4.48
N LEU A 74 -5.01 -6.52 -5.38
CA LEU A 74 -4.02 -6.75 -6.44
C LEU A 74 -2.64 -7.12 -5.88
N ASN A 75 -2.21 -6.45 -4.80
CA ASN A 75 -0.96 -6.76 -4.13
C ASN A 75 -0.94 -8.18 -3.55
N ILE A 76 -2.03 -8.63 -2.90
CA ILE A 76 -2.16 -10.00 -2.39
C ILE A 76 -2.15 -11.01 -3.53
N VAL A 77 -2.90 -10.75 -4.61
CA VAL A 77 -2.93 -11.62 -5.78
C VAL A 77 -1.54 -11.72 -6.42
N SER A 78 -0.85 -10.59 -6.59
CA SER A 78 0.52 -10.56 -7.09
C SER A 78 1.49 -11.36 -6.22
N TRP A 79 1.39 -11.21 -4.89
CA TRP A 79 2.18 -11.94 -3.92
C TRP A 79 1.91 -13.45 -3.98
N ALA A 80 0.64 -13.85 -4.07
CA ALA A 80 0.22 -15.25 -4.08
C ALA A 80 0.60 -15.99 -5.38
N LEU A 81 0.58 -15.29 -6.52
CA LEU A 81 0.89 -15.86 -7.84
C LEU A 81 2.38 -15.86 -8.20
N ARG A 82 3.25 -15.31 -7.33
CA ARG A 82 4.68 -15.25 -7.66
C ARG A 82 5.30 -16.66 -7.78
N PRO A 83 6.30 -16.87 -8.64
CA PRO A 83 6.96 -18.16 -8.79
C PRO A 83 7.60 -18.66 -7.49
N LYS A 84 7.58 -19.98 -7.25
CA LYS A 84 8.22 -20.62 -6.08
C LYS A 84 9.71 -20.31 -5.96
N SER A 85 10.40 -20.07 -7.09
CA SER A 85 11.80 -19.64 -7.13
C SER A 85 12.06 -18.24 -6.54
N ARG A 86 11.00 -17.51 -6.16
CA ARG A 86 11.03 -16.17 -5.58
C ARG A 86 10.51 -16.14 -4.14
N ILE A 87 10.20 -17.30 -3.58
CA ILE A 87 9.83 -17.49 -2.18
C ILE A 87 11.12 -17.81 -1.40
N LEU A 88 11.20 -17.35 -0.15
CA LEU A 88 12.29 -17.70 0.78
C LEU A 88 12.40 -19.21 1.00
#